data_AF-A0A2D4VHM2-F1
#
_entry.id   AF-A0A2D4VHM2-F1
#
_cell.length_a   1.000
_cell.length_b   1.000
_cell.length_c   1.000
_cell.angle_alpha   90.00
_cell.angle_beta   90.00
_cell.angle_gamma   90.00
#
_symmetry.space_group_name_H-M   'P 1'
#
loop_
_entity.id
_entity.type
_entity.pdbx_description
1 polymer ?
#
loop_
_entity_poly.entity_id
_entity_poly.type
_entity_poly.pdbx_seq_one_letter_code
_entity_poly.pdbx_strand_id
1 'polypeptide(L)'
;MKEKELRLALVCYGGVSLAVYMHGVTKEVQKLLRASAMFHGEPDHARRQTLSYEDINTDTARETDTEPLYFELLQAIGQSLDLRVFVDTIAGASAGGINGVLLAR
;
A
#
# COMPACT_ATOMS: atom_id res chain seq x y z
N MET A 1 21.40 -6.88 1.51
CA MET A 1 20.57 -6.15 2.50
C MET A 1 19.66 -7.14 3.21
N LYS A 2 19.14 -6.85 4.41
CA LYS A 2 18.21 -7.78 5.08
C LYS A 2 16.81 -7.61 4.49
N GLU A 3 16.16 -8.71 4.13
CA GLU A 3 14.79 -8.71 3.63
C GLU A 3 13.78 -8.98 4.76
N LYS A 4 12.65 -8.27 4.73
CA LYS A 4 11.55 -8.40 5.68
C LYS A 4 10.21 -8.19 5.01
N GLU A 5 9.23 -8.97 5.48
CA GLU A 5 7.82 -8.76 5.17
C GLU A 5 7.11 -8.10 6.36
N LEU A 6 6.43 -6.98 6.13
CA LEU A 6 5.45 -6.43 7.06
C LEU A 6 4.07 -6.95 6.68
N ARG A 7 3.52 -7.79 7.52
CA ARG A 7 2.26 -8.51 7.28
C ARG A 7 1.18 -7.97 8.21
N LEU A 8 0.19 -7.31 7.63
CA LEU A 8 -0.87 -6.62 8.36
C LEU A 8 -2.14 -7.48 8.38
N ALA A 9 -2.79 -7.51 9.54
CA ALA A 9 -4.15 -7.99 9.71
C ALA A 9 -5.04 -6.80 10.10
N LEU A 10 -6.15 -6.59 9.38
CA LEU A 10 -7.01 -5.43 9.52
C LEU A 10 -8.39 -5.82 10.02
N VAL A 11 -8.92 -5.03 10.95
CA VAL A 11 -10.30 -5.14 11.43
C VAL A 11 -11.03 -3.84 11.12
N CYS A 12 -11.96 -3.88 10.18
CA CYS A 12 -12.83 -2.77 9.80
C CYS A 12 -14.14 -2.85 10.58
N TYR A 13 -14.24 -2.10 11.68
CA TYR A 13 -15.43 -2.08 12.53
C TYR A 13 -16.70 -1.59 11.81
N GLY A 14 -17.88 -1.96 12.30
CA GLY A 14 -19.14 -1.46 11.74
C GLY A 14 -19.46 -0.02 12.11
N GLY A 15 -20.42 0.58 11.40
CA GLY A 15 -20.96 1.91 11.71
C GLY A 15 -21.10 2.77 10.47
N VAL A 16 -22.33 3.23 10.17
CA VAL A 16 -22.62 3.99 8.94
C VAL A 16 -21.89 5.32 8.93
N SER A 17 -21.94 6.08 10.04
CA SER A 17 -21.23 7.37 10.14
C SER A 17 -19.71 7.23 10.06
N LEU A 18 -19.16 6.07 10.43
CA LEU A 18 -17.73 5.78 10.35
C LEU A 18 -17.30 5.26 8.96
N ALA A 19 -18.25 4.91 8.08
CA ALA A 19 -17.96 4.30 6.80
C ALA A 19 -17.04 5.17 5.92
N VAL A 20 -17.25 6.48 5.93
CA VAL A 20 -16.45 7.44 5.16
C VAL A 20 -15.03 7.54 5.71
N TYR A 21 -14.87 7.55 7.03
CA TYR A 21 -13.56 7.56 7.67
C TYR A 21 -12.79 6.28 7.36
N MET A 22 -13.43 5.12 7.54
CA MET A 22 -12.82 3.82 7.21
C MET A 22 -12.44 3.73 5.74
N HIS A 23 -13.26 4.29 4.85
CA HIS A 23 -12.93 4.35 3.44
C HIS A 23 -11.62 5.07 3.18
N GLY A 24 -11.42 6.25 3.77
CA GLY A 24 -10.16 6.98 3.68
C GLY A 24 -8.97 6.16 4.18
N VAL A 25 -9.10 5.54 5.36
CA VAL A 25 -8.04 4.67 5.92
C VAL A 25 -7.74 3.50 4.99
N THR A 26 -8.76 2.83 4.44
CA THR A 26 -8.54 1.71 3.51
C THR A 26 -7.90 2.16 2.20
N LYS A 27 -8.17 3.38 1.71
CA LYS A 27 -7.46 3.93 0.55
C LYS A 27 -5.98 4.13 0.83
N GLU A 28 -5.60 4.67 1.99
CA GLU A 28 -4.19 4.82 2.35
C GLU A 28 -3.47 3.46 2.42
N VAL A 29 -4.12 2.46 3.01
CA VAL A 29 -3.58 1.09 3.02
C VAL A 29 -3.41 0.56 1.58
N GLN A 30 -4.42 0.73 0.72
CA GLN A 30 -4.32 0.29 -0.67
C GLN A 30 -3.17 0.98 -1.42
N LYS A 31 -2.99 2.29 -1.20
CA LYS A 31 -1.93 3.10 -1.80
C LYS A 31 -0.54 2.66 -1.33
N LEU A 32 -0.38 2.36 -0.04
CA LEU A 32 0.84 1.76 0.51
C LEU A 32 1.16 0.40 -0.12
N LEU A 33 0.16 -0.48 -0.25
CA LEU A 33 0.35 -1.80 -0.88
C LEU A 33 0.76 -1.67 -2.35
N ARG A 34 0.15 -0.74 -3.09
CA ARG A 34 0.52 -0.44 -4.48
C ARG A 34 1.95 0.10 -4.57
N ALA A 35 2.31 1.07 -3.73
CA ALA A 35 3.67 1.59 -3.68
C ALA A 35 4.69 0.48 -3.37
N SER A 36 4.38 -0.41 -2.42
CA SER A 36 5.21 -1.58 -2.13
C SER A 36 5.31 -2.53 -3.31
N ALA A 37 4.22 -2.81 -4.02
CA ALA A 37 4.25 -3.66 -5.20
C ALA A 37 5.10 -3.05 -6.32
N MET A 38 4.96 -1.74 -6.57
CA MET A 38 5.73 -1.00 -7.57
C MET A 38 7.22 -0.96 -7.23
N PHE A 39 7.58 -0.64 -5.99
CA PHE A 39 8.97 -0.61 -5.53
C PHE A 39 9.66 -1.96 -5.71
N HIS A 40 8.98 -3.06 -5.37
CA HIS A 40 9.53 -4.42 -5.54
C HIS A 40 9.32 -4.99 -6.95
N GLY A 41 8.67 -4.25 -7.85
CA GLY A 41 8.49 -4.63 -9.26
C GLY A 41 9.78 -4.50 -10.07
N GLU A 42 10.68 -3.59 -9.66
CA GLU A 42 12.05 -3.52 -10.19
C GLU A 42 12.95 -4.45 -9.35
N PRO A 43 13.46 -5.56 -9.94
CA PRO A 43 14.26 -6.55 -9.23
C PRO A 43 15.66 -6.04 -8.89
N ASP A 44 16.19 -5.07 -9.62
CA ASP A 44 17.49 -4.48 -9.33
C ASP A 44 17.37 -3.46 -8.20
N HIS A 45 17.87 -3.82 -7.01
CA HIS A 45 17.86 -2.97 -5.83
C HIS A 45 18.54 -1.61 -6.09
N ALA A 46 19.65 -1.57 -6.81
CA ALA A 46 20.36 -0.33 -7.08
C ALA A 46 19.54 0.59 -8.00
N ARG A 47 18.83 0.02 -8.98
CA ARG A 47 17.98 0.80 -9.89
C ARG A 47 16.73 1.34 -9.20
N ARG A 48 16.00 0.52 -8.44
CA ARG A 48 14.80 1.02 -7.74
C ARG A 48 15.10 2.09 -6.67
N GLN A 49 16.35 2.18 -6.22
CA GLN A 49 16.81 3.23 -5.31
C GLN A 49 17.06 4.58 -5.99
N THR A 50 17.06 4.63 -7.33
CA THR A 50 17.26 5.87 -8.10
C THR A 50 16.03 6.28 -8.91
N LEU A 51 15.12 5.34 -9.19
CA LEU A 51 13.88 5.59 -9.90
C LEU A 51 12.86 6.31 -9.00
N SER A 52 12.08 7.19 -9.61
CA SER A 52 10.86 7.76 -9.01
C SER A 52 9.67 6.82 -9.18
N TYR A 53 8.56 7.12 -8.50
CA TYR A 53 7.31 6.38 -8.69
C TYR A 53 6.81 6.53 -10.14
N GLU A 54 6.94 7.73 -10.71
CA GLU A 54 6.51 8.06 -12.07
C GLU A 54 7.30 7.30 -13.14
N ASP A 55 8.60 7.04 -12.91
CA ASP A 55 9.44 6.28 -13.85
C ASP A 55 8.98 4.83 -14.01
N ILE A 56 8.42 4.25 -12.93
CA ILE A 56 7.98 2.84 -12.90
C ILE A 56 6.48 2.74 -13.20
N ASN A 57 5.69 3.78 -12.95
CA ASN A 57 4.24 3.76 -13.16
C ASN A 57 3.88 3.65 -14.65
N THR A 58 3.45 2.47 -15.06
CA THR A 58 3.04 2.17 -16.44
C THR A 58 1.59 2.58 -16.75
N ASP A 59 0.78 2.84 -15.73
CA ASP A 59 -0.61 3.31 -15.88
C ASP A 59 -0.68 4.81 -15.62
N THR A 60 -0.38 5.59 -16.66
CA THR A 60 -0.40 7.05 -16.63
C THR A 60 -1.80 7.64 -16.69
N ALA A 61 -2.82 6.84 -17.01
CA ALA A 61 -4.22 7.27 -17.04
C ALA A 61 -4.87 7.19 -15.65
N ARG A 62 -4.30 6.39 -14.74
CA ARG A 62 -4.77 6.27 -13.37
C ARG A 62 -4.34 7.46 -12.53
N GLU A 63 -5.31 8.04 -11.83
CA GLU A 63 -5.05 9.05 -10.81
C GLU A 63 -4.18 8.46 -9.68
N THR A 64 -3.09 9.16 -9.36
CA THR A 64 -2.17 8.90 -8.26
C THR A 64 -2.35 9.97 -7.19
N ASP A 65 -2.15 9.60 -5.92
CA ASP A 65 -2.27 10.51 -4.78
C ASP A 65 -1.07 10.33 -3.84
N THR A 66 -1.21 9.53 -2.77
CA THR A 66 -0.14 9.32 -1.78
C THR A 66 0.78 8.15 -2.12
N GLU A 67 0.56 7.43 -3.22
CA GLU A 67 1.45 6.34 -3.65
C GLU A 67 2.91 6.76 -3.85
N PRO A 68 3.22 7.90 -4.51
CA PRO A 68 4.60 8.36 -4.66
C PRO A 68 5.28 8.61 -3.29
N LEU A 69 4.54 9.17 -2.33
CA LEU A 69 5.06 9.40 -0.97
C LEU A 69 5.35 8.08 -0.23
N TYR A 70 4.46 7.08 -0.36
CA TYR A 70 4.72 5.76 0.21
C TYR A 70 5.89 5.05 -0.49
N PHE A 71 6.07 5.28 -1.79
CA PHE A 71 7.19 4.74 -2.55
C PHE A 71 8.51 5.34 -2.06
N GLU A 72 8.60 6.66 -1.93
CA GLU A 72 9.76 7.36 -1.37
C GLU A 72 10.06 6.89 0.07
N LEU A 73 9.02 6.68 0.89
CA LEU A 73 9.17 6.14 2.23
C LEU A 73 9.79 4.73 2.21
N LEU A 74 9.31 3.85 1.34
CA LEU A 74 9.84 2.49 1.19
C LEU A 74 11.26 2.50 0.60
N GLN A 75 11.55 3.44 -0.30
CA GLN A 75 12.90 3.66 -0.84
C GLN A 75 13.87 4.08 0.26
N ALA A 76 13.48 5.02 1.12
CA ALA A 76 14.26 5.47 2.28
C ALA A 76 14.49 4.33 3.28
N ILE A 77 13.47 3.53 3.60
CA ILE A 77 13.61 2.33 4.45
C ILE A 77 14.56 1.32 3.77
N GLY A 78 14.41 1.16 2.45
CA GLY A 78 15.20 0.31 1.55
C GLY A 78 16.69 0.63 1.47
N GLN A 79 17.16 1.70 2.12
CA GLN A 79 18.59 1.97 2.31
C GLN A 79 19.20 1.06 3.41
N SER A 80 18.38 0.56 4.31
CA SER A 80 18.81 -0.27 5.46
C SER A 80 18.06 -1.61 5.57
N LEU A 81 16.82 -1.68 5.07
CA LEU A 81 15.97 -2.85 5.15
C LEU A 81 15.12 -2.98 3.90
N ASP A 82 15.16 -4.15 3.26
CA ASP A 82 14.24 -4.44 2.15
C ASP A 82 12.88 -4.80 2.74
N LEU A 83 11.94 -3.88 2.72
CA LEU A 83 10.64 -4.05 3.40
C LEU A 83 9.52 -4.17 2.39
N ARG A 84 8.91 -5.36 2.30
CA ARG A 84 7.69 -5.58 1.51
C ARG A 84 6.46 -5.60 2.40
N VAL A 85 5.42 -4.86 2.02
CA VAL A 85 4.18 -4.73 2.81
C VAL A 85 3.07 -5.57 2.21
N PHE A 86 2.34 -6.28 3.07
CA PHE A 86 1.19 -7.11 2.73
C PHE A 86 0.04 -6.87 3.69
N VAL A 87 -1.19 -7.09 3.20
CA VAL A 87 -2.36 -7.30 4.03
C VAL A 87 -2.84 -8.72 3.79
N ASP A 88 -2.68 -9.59 4.80
CA ASP A 88 -3.01 -11.01 4.66
C ASP A 88 -4.46 -11.30 5.06
N THR A 89 -5.00 -10.54 6.00
CA THR A 89 -6.33 -10.81 6.56
C THR A 89 -7.07 -9.52 6.79
N ILE A 90 -8.31 -9.49 6.31
CA ILE A 90 -9.25 -8.39 6.53
C ILE A 90 -10.51 -8.99 7.12
N ALA A 91 -10.90 -8.50 8.30
CA ALA A 91 -12.18 -8.80 8.92
C ALA A 91 -13.02 -7.52 8.97
N GLY A 92 -14.33 -7.63 8.80
CA GLY A 92 -15.22 -6.48 8.95
C GLY A 92 -16.68 -6.85 9.08
N ALA A 93 -17.47 -5.92 9.65
CA ALA A 93 -18.90 -6.08 9.83
C ALA A 93 -19.67 -4.87 9.31
N SER A 94 -20.87 -5.07 8.75
CA SER A 94 -21.72 -3.99 8.21
C SER A 94 -20.94 -3.09 7.24
N ALA A 95 -20.98 -1.77 7.42
CA ALA A 95 -20.24 -0.81 6.58
C ALA A 95 -18.70 -1.00 6.60
N GLY A 96 -18.14 -1.55 7.67
CA GLY A 96 -16.73 -1.92 7.72
C GLY A 96 -16.42 -3.14 6.84
N GLY A 97 -17.35 -4.09 6.75
CA GLY A 97 -17.26 -5.22 5.84
C GLY A 97 -17.24 -4.79 4.37
N ILE A 98 -18.06 -3.80 4.00
CA ILE A 98 -18.06 -3.24 2.64
C ILE A 98 -16.70 -2.63 2.30
N ASN A 99 -16.12 -1.82 3.19
CA ASN A 99 -14.78 -1.26 2.98
C ASN A 99 -13.70 -2.34 2.89
N GLY A 100 -13.79 -3.37 3.74
CA GLY A 100 -12.86 -4.51 3.69
C GLY A 100 -12.90 -5.26 2.37
N VAL A 101 -14.09 -5.49 1.81
CA VAL A 101 -14.25 -6.14 0.50
C VAL A 101 -13.70 -5.26 -0.63
N LEU A 102 -13.89 -3.94 -0.57
CA LEU A 102 -13.35 -3.01 -1.57
C LEU A 102 -11.82 -2.92 -1.52
N LEU A 103 -11.21 -2.99 -0.33
CA LEU A 103 -9.76 -3.03 -0.17
C LEU A 103 -9.15 -4.33 -0.72
N ALA A 104 -9.85 -5.45 -0.57
CA ALA A 104 -9.35 -6.77 -0.96
C ALA A 104 -9.41 -7.06 -2.48
N ARG A 105 -9.94 -6.14 -3.29
CA ARG A 105 -9.98 -6.23 -4.75
C ARG A 105 -8.83 -5.45 -5.38
#